data_AF-A0A8T0FVA5-F1
#
_entry.id   AF-A0A8T0FVA5-F1
#
_cell.length_a   1.000
_cell.length_b   1.000
_cell.length_c   1.000
_cell.angle_alpha   90.00
_cell.angle_beta   90.00
_cell.angle_gamma   90.00
#
_symmetry.space_group_name_H-M   'P 1'
#
loop_
_entity.id
_entity.type
_entity.pdbx_description
1 polymer ?
#
loop_
_entity_poly.entity_id
_entity_poly.type
_entity_poly.pdbx_seq_one_letter_code
_entity_poly.pdbx_strand_id
1 'polypeptide(L)'
;MLEKVIDSNPESHYTGQPEDAQDPSAVPFVWISKWVDYTDKYGIGYQLCDNCIGVFFNDGTHLVLLADGESLQYIERNNEEQYYTMHNYPAEMNKKITLLNYFNTYMTDNLVKAGEKCKTS
;
A
#
# COMPACT_ATOMS: atom_id res chain seq x y z
N MET A 1 21.65 -5.22 10.34
CA MET A 1 21.55 -3.82 9.88
C MET A 1 20.75 -2.98 10.87
N LEU A 2 19.52 -3.38 11.22
CA LEU A 2 18.76 -2.77 12.34
C LEU A 2 19.38 -3.03 13.72
N GLU A 3 19.84 -4.26 13.96
CA GLU A 3 20.49 -4.64 15.24
C GLU A 3 21.66 -3.72 15.59
N LYS A 4 22.51 -3.39 14.61
CA LYS A 4 23.65 -2.49 14.80
C LYS A 4 23.23 -1.08 15.27
N VAL A 5 22.08 -0.59 14.81
CA VAL A 5 21.55 0.72 15.21
C VAL A 5 21.04 0.63 16.65
N ILE A 6 20.35 -0.44 17.01
CA ILE A 6 19.88 -0.68 18.38
C ILE A 6 21.08 -0.78 19.33
N ASP A 7 22.08 -1.60 18.98
CA ASP A 7 23.29 -1.83 19.77
C ASP A 7 24.10 -0.54 19.99
N SER A 8 24.07 0.39 19.04
CA SER A 8 24.73 1.70 19.16
C SER A 8 24.08 2.64 20.18
N ASN A 9 22.86 2.33 20.65
CA ASN A 9 22.08 3.14 21.60
C ASN A 9 22.16 4.65 21.31
N PRO A 10 21.65 5.08 20.12
CA PRO A 10 21.83 6.43 19.63
C PRO A 10 21.20 7.48 20.56
N GLU A 11 20.14 7.15 21.29
CA GLU A 11 19.51 8.07 22.25
C GLU A 11 20.49 8.52 23.35
N SER A 12 21.44 7.67 23.74
CA SER A 12 22.42 7.99 24.79
C SER A 12 23.77 8.46 24.26
N HIS A 13 24.14 8.07 23.03
CA HIS A 13 25.49 8.26 22.49
C HIS A 13 25.58 9.20 21.29
N TYR A 14 24.48 9.53 20.63
CA TYR A 14 24.49 10.47 19.52
C TYR A 14 24.52 11.91 20.04
N THR A 15 25.56 12.66 19.68
CA THR A 15 25.75 14.06 20.09
C THR A 15 25.54 15.06 18.97
N GLY A 16 25.18 14.60 17.76
CA GLY A 16 24.89 15.45 16.60
C GLY A 16 23.47 16.01 16.62
N GLN A 17 23.15 16.88 15.66
CA GLN A 17 21.77 17.34 15.48
C GLN A 17 20.99 16.31 14.63
N PRO A 18 19.69 16.07 14.90
CA PRO A 18 18.91 15.09 14.13
C PRO A 18 18.91 15.32 12.60
N GLU A 19 19.15 16.56 12.16
CA GLU A 19 19.31 16.93 10.76
C GLU A 19 20.59 16.36 10.11
N ASP A 20 21.66 16.15 10.87
CA ASP A 20 22.91 15.57 10.37
C ASP A 20 22.75 14.09 9.99
N ALA A 21 21.71 13.43 10.50
CA ALA A 21 21.36 12.04 10.18
C ALA A 21 20.37 11.91 9.01
N GLN A 22 19.92 13.03 8.42
CA GLN A 22 18.99 13.01 7.30
C GLN A 22 19.72 12.78 5.98
N ASP A 23 19.23 11.83 5.19
CA ASP A 23 19.67 11.62 3.82
C ASP A 23 18.48 11.77 2.86
N PRO A 24 18.38 12.91 2.13
CA PRO A 24 17.32 13.13 1.15
C PRO A 24 17.28 12.08 0.03
N SER A 25 18.40 11.37 -0.23
CA SER A 25 18.44 10.31 -1.23
C SER A 25 17.84 8.99 -0.73
N ALA A 26 17.65 8.85 0.59
CA ALA A 26 17.05 7.68 1.22
C ALA A 26 15.52 7.75 1.34
N VAL A 27 14.86 8.72 0.70
CA VAL A 27 13.39 8.82 0.69
C VAL A 27 12.80 7.60 -0.03
N PRO A 28 11.84 6.87 0.57
CA PRO A 28 11.25 5.70 -0.05
C PRO A 28 10.50 6.05 -1.32
N PHE A 29 10.66 5.23 -2.37
CA PHE A 29 9.96 5.42 -3.64
C PHE A 29 8.45 5.18 -3.52
N VAL A 30 8.05 4.18 -2.72
CA VAL A 30 6.65 3.80 -2.51
C VAL A 30 6.40 3.53 -1.02
N TRP A 31 5.24 3.97 -0.51
CA TRP A 31 4.74 3.66 0.83
C TRP A 31 3.22 3.48 0.82
N ILE A 32 2.70 2.82 1.86
CA ILE A 32 1.24 2.72 2.09
C ILE A 32 0.75 4.06 2.63
N SER A 33 -0.17 4.69 1.90
CA SER A 33 -0.74 6.00 2.22
C SER A 33 -2.09 5.92 2.94
N LYS A 34 -2.85 4.84 2.73
CA LYS A 34 -4.11 4.53 3.42
C LYS A 34 -4.27 3.02 3.55
N TRP A 35 -5.01 2.56 4.56
CA TRP A 35 -5.34 1.15 4.74
C TRP A 35 -6.66 0.97 5.47
N VAL A 36 -7.31 -0.18 5.24
CA VAL A 36 -8.53 -0.63 5.89
C VAL A 36 -8.37 -2.10 6.23
N ASP A 37 -8.52 -2.44 7.50
CA ASP A 37 -8.58 -3.83 7.94
C ASP A 37 -10.02 -4.32 7.92
N TYR A 38 -10.30 -5.30 7.06
CA TYR A 38 -11.56 -6.03 7.03
C TYR A 38 -11.31 -7.55 6.98
N THR A 39 -10.30 -7.99 7.75
CA THR A 39 -9.81 -9.37 7.79
C THR A 39 -10.78 -10.35 8.44
N ASP A 40 -11.74 -9.89 9.23
CA ASP A 40 -12.81 -10.75 9.76
C ASP A 40 -13.65 -11.41 8.66
N LYS A 41 -13.72 -10.79 7.46
CA LYS A 41 -14.56 -11.25 6.36
C LYS A 41 -13.84 -11.42 5.03
N TYR A 42 -12.96 -10.51 4.65
CA TYR A 42 -12.42 -10.47 3.29
C TYR A 42 -10.90 -10.32 3.22
N GLY A 43 -10.31 -9.40 3.99
CA GLY A 43 -8.88 -9.09 3.90
C GLY A 43 -8.53 -7.64 4.23
N ILE A 44 -7.33 -7.24 3.85
CA ILE A 44 -6.79 -5.89 4.08
C ILE A 44 -6.76 -5.12 2.75
N GLY A 45 -7.45 -3.99 2.69
CA GLY A 45 -7.34 -3.03 1.59
C GLY A 45 -6.29 -1.97 1.90
N TYR A 46 -5.51 -1.56 0.91
CA TYR A 46 -4.51 -0.50 1.05
C TYR A 46 -4.40 0.35 -0.21
N GLN A 47 -4.00 1.61 -0.03
CA GLN A 47 -3.68 2.53 -1.12
C GLN A 47 -2.22 2.96 -0.98
N LEU A 48 -1.45 2.81 -2.05
CA LEU A 48 -0.06 3.26 -2.14
C LEU A 48 0.01 4.77 -2.44
N CYS A 49 1.16 5.38 -2.18
CA CYS A 49 1.37 6.82 -2.38
C CYS A 49 1.25 7.26 -3.85
N ASP A 50 1.48 6.35 -4.79
CA ASP A 50 1.30 6.53 -6.24
C ASP A 50 -0.17 6.38 -6.71
N ASN A 51 -1.10 6.16 -5.77
CA ASN A 51 -2.53 5.91 -5.98
C ASN A 51 -2.89 4.52 -6.51
N CYS A 52 -1.95 3.58 -6.56
CA CYS A 52 -2.30 2.18 -6.75
C CYS A 52 -3.09 1.66 -5.54
N ILE A 53 -4.05 0.77 -5.78
CA ILE A 53 -4.95 0.24 -4.75
C ILE A 53 -4.80 -1.27 -4.74
N GLY A 54 -4.52 -1.83 -3.57
CA GLY A 54 -4.36 -3.27 -3.40
C GLY A 54 -5.30 -3.84 -2.35
N VAL A 55 -5.63 -5.13 -2.50
CA VAL A 55 -6.32 -5.92 -1.50
C VAL A 55 -5.58 -7.23 -1.31
N PHE A 56 -5.18 -7.52 -0.07
CA PHE A 56 -4.73 -8.83 0.34
C PHE A 56 -5.90 -9.62 0.90
N PHE A 57 -6.36 -10.62 0.17
CA PHE A 57 -7.50 -11.43 0.57
C PHE A 57 -7.09 -12.53 1.56
N ASN A 58 -8.04 -12.94 2.42
CA ASN A 58 -7.84 -14.01 3.40
C ASN A 58 -7.49 -15.38 2.77
N ASP A 59 -7.77 -15.58 1.48
CA ASP A 59 -7.39 -16.79 0.73
C ASP A 59 -5.91 -16.81 0.32
N GLY A 60 -5.15 -15.75 0.64
CA GLY A 60 -3.73 -15.60 0.34
C GLY A 60 -3.44 -15.05 -1.05
N THR A 61 -4.46 -14.53 -1.74
CA THR A 61 -4.30 -13.88 -3.05
C THR A 61 -4.24 -12.36 -2.91
N HIS A 62 -3.57 -11.71 -3.87
CA HIS A 62 -3.44 -10.26 -3.95
C HIS A 62 -4.08 -9.76 -5.24
N LEU A 63 -4.81 -8.65 -5.16
CA LEU A 63 -5.31 -7.94 -6.33
C LEU A 63 -4.94 -6.48 -6.23
N VAL A 64 -4.31 -5.94 -7.27
CA VAL A 64 -3.84 -4.56 -7.35
C VAL A 64 -4.44 -3.88 -8.58
N LEU A 65 -5.07 -2.73 -8.38
CA LEU A 65 -5.46 -1.79 -9.42
C LEU A 65 -4.39 -0.70 -9.52
N LEU A 66 -3.84 -0.53 -10.72
CA LEU A 66 -2.85 0.51 -10.98
C LEU A 66 -3.49 1.90 -11.00
N ALA A 67 -2.66 2.93 -10.87
CA ALA A 67 -3.10 4.31 -10.79
C ALA A 67 -3.82 4.84 -12.05
N ASP A 68 -3.77 4.10 -13.16
CA ASP A 68 -4.55 4.39 -14.37
C ASP A 68 -6.05 4.09 -14.21
N GLY A 69 -6.42 3.36 -13.15
CA GLY A 69 -7.80 2.97 -12.86
C GLY A 69 -8.36 1.89 -13.79
N GLU A 70 -7.52 1.26 -14.62
CA GLU A 70 -7.92 0.25 -15.61
C GLU A 70 -7.11 -1.04 -15.47
N SER A 71 -5.80 -0.95 -15.28
CA SER A 71 -4.91 -2.10 -15.29
C SER A 71 -4.92 -2.83 -13.94
N LEU A 72 -5.10 -4.15 -13.99
CA LEU A 72 -5.16 -5.02 -12.82
C LEU A 72 -3.99 -6.02 -12.82
N GLN A 73 -3.36 -6.18 -11.66
CA GLN A 73 -2.41 -7.26 -11.38
C GLN A 73 -3.01 -8.18 -10.32
N TYR A 74 -3.16 -9.45 -10.64
CA TYR A 74 -3.61 -10.49 -9.74
C TYR A 74 -2.45 -11.42 -9.42
N ILE A 75 -2.22 -11.68 -8.13
CA ILE A 75 -1.14 -12.53 -7.65
C ILE A 75 -1.78 -13.66 -6.85
N GLU A 76 -1.56 -14.89 -7.32
CA GLU A 76 -2.04 -16.09 -6.64
C GLU A 76 -1.20 -16.44 -5.41
N ARG A 77 -1.70 -17.38 -4.60
CA ARG A 77 -1.01 -17.82 -3.38
C ARG A 77 0.36 -18.44 -3.63
N ASN A 78 0.58 -19.00 -4.82
CA ASN A 78 1.86 -19.53 -5.27
C ASN A 78 2.80 -18.45 -5.84
N ASN A 79 2.43 -17.17 -5.76
CA ASN A 79 3.10 -16.01 -6.35
C ASN A 79 3.11 -16.00 -7.88
N GLU A 80 2.21 -16.74 -8.54
CA GLU A 80 2.00 -16.58 -9.97
C GLU A 80 1.22 -15.30 -10.25
N GLU A 81 1.72 -14.50 -11.19
CA GLU A 81 1.14 -13.22 -11.56
C GLU A 81 0.33 -13.34 -12.85
N GLN A 82 -0.84 -12.71 -12.84
CA GLN A 82 -1.75 -12.61 -13.96
C GLN A 82 -2.16 -11.15 -14.13
N TYR A 83 -2.33 -10.73 -15.38
CA TYR A 83 -2.62 -9.34 -15.73
C TYR A 83 -3.98 -9.26 -16.42
N TYR A 84 -4.81 -8.34 -15.95
CA TYR A 84 -6.17 -8.12 -16.41
C TYR A 84 -6.43 -6.63 -16.59
N THR A 85 -7.63 -6.29 -17.03
CA THR A 85 -8.12 -4.91 -16.97
C THR A 85 -9.50 -4.86 -16.32
N MET A 86 -9.97 -3.71 -15.87
CA MET A 86 -11.32 -3.52 -15.31
C MET A 86 -12.45 -3.87 -16.28
N HIS A 87 -12.15 -4.07 -17.57
CA HIS A 87 -13.07 -4.50 -18.60
C HIS A 87 -12.83 -5.93 -19.10
N ASN A 88 -11.68 -6.54 -18.80
CA ASN A 88 -11.32 -7.88 -19.28
C ASN A 88 -10.67 -8.72 -18.18
N TYR A 89 -11.50 -9.53 -17.52
CA TYR A 89 -11.12 -10.45 -16.45
C TYR A 89 -12.05 -11.68 -16.43
N PRO A 90 -11.61 -12.82 -15.88
CA PRO A 90 -12.43 -14.03 -15.77
C PRO A 90 -13.59 -13.84 -14.78
N ALA A 91 -14.76 -14.42 -15.07
CA ALA A 91 -16.00 -14.18 -14.33
C ALA A 91 -15.90 -14.57 -12.84
N GLU A 92 -15.01 -15.49 -12.50
CA GLU A 92 -14.71 -15.91 -11.13
C GLU A 92 -14.16 -14.75 -10.27
N MET A 93 -13.54 -13.74 -10.88
CA MET A 93 -12.97 -12.58 -10.18
C MET A 93 -13.98 -11.47 -9.85
N ASN A 94 -15.22 -11.54 -10.34
CA ASN A 94 -16.26 -10.51 -10.13
C ASN A 94 -16.37 -10.08 -8.65
N LYS A 95 -16.35 -11.05 -7.72
CA LYS A 95 -16.43 -10.77 -6.29
C LYS A 95 -15.23 -10.00 -5.76
N LYS A 96 -14.01 -10.38 -6.19
CA LYS A 96 -12.76 -9.72 -5.77
C LYS A 96 -12.68 -8.30 -6.31
N ILE A 97 -13.09 -8.08 -7.56
CA ILE A 97 -13.13 -6.75 -8.19
C ILE A 97 -14.19 -5.85 -7.53
N THR A 98 -15.35 -6.42 -7.20
CA THR A 98 -16.37 -5.68 -6.44
C THR A 98 -15.83 -5.22 -5.09
N LEU A 99 -15.13 -6.10 -4.35
CA LEU A 99 -14.52 -5.75 -3.07
C LEU A 99 -13.41 -4.70 -3.22
N LEU A 100 -12.56 -4.82 -4.24
CA LEU A 100 -11.54 -3.82 -4.57
C LEU A 100 -12.16 -2.44 -4.77
N ASN A 101 -13.25 -2.34 -5.53
CA ASN A 101 -13.97 -1.09 -5.72
C ASN A 101 -14.56 -0.54 -4.41
N TYR A 102 -15.11 -1.40 -3.56
CA TYR A 102 -15.60 -0.98 -2.24
C TYR A 102 -14.49 -0.41 -1.36
N PHE A 103 -13.32 -1.08 -1.30
CA PHE A 103 -12.16 -0.56 -0.57
C PHE A 103 -11.68 0.77 -1.16
N ASN A 104 -11.59 0.87 -2.48
CA ASN A 104 -11.20 2.10 -3.18
C ASN A 104 -12.12 3.28 -2.81
N THR A 105 -13.43 3.14 -3.01
CA THR A 105 -14.41 4.18 -2.69
C THR A 105 -14.34 4.56 -1.22
N TYR A 106 -14.29 3.56 -0.32
CA TYR A 106 -14.22 3.83 1.11
C TYR A 106 -12.95 4.61 1.50
N MET A 107 -11.77 4.19 1.03
CA MET A 107 -10.51 4.87 1.33
C MET A 107 -10.46 6.28 0.72
N THR A 108 -11.05 6.47 -0.46
CA THR A 108 -11.15 7.79 -1.12
C THR A 108 -12.02 8.74 -0.31
N ASP A 109 -13.19 8.28 0.13
CA ASP A 109 -14.19 9.13 0.77
C ASP A 109 -13.93 9.39 2.26
N ASN A 110 -13.29 8.45 2.96
CA ASN A 110 -13.26 8.46 4.44
C ASN A 110 -11.86 8.63 5.05
N LEU A 111 -10.78 8.46 4.29
CA LEU A 111 -9.42 8.46 4.83
C LEU A 111 -8.55 9.56 4.23
N VAL A 112 -7.69 10.14 5.05
CA VAL A 112 -6.67 11.12 4.64
C VAL A 112 -5.43 10.39 4.14
N LYS A 113 -4.80 10.90 3.09
CA LYS A 113 -3.60 10.32 2.50
C LYS A 113 -2.35 10.66 3.32
N ALA A 114 -1.68 9.65 3.86
CA ALA A 114 -0.43 9.85 4.58
C ALA A 114 0.72 10.27 3.63
N GLY A 115 1.49 11.28 4.03
CA GLY A 115 2.61 11.83 3.24
C GLY A 115 2.18 12.86 2.18
N GLU A 116 0.90 13.21 2.09
CA GLU A 116 0.44 14.30 1.23
C GLU A 116 0.76 15.65 1.91
N LYS A 117 1.59 16.48 1.26
CA LYS A 117 1.88 17.82 1.78
C LYS A 117 0.59 18.63 1.78
N CYS A 118 0.22 19.17 2.96
CA CYS A 118 -0.88 20.11 3.07
C CYS A 118 -0.64 21.25 2.08
N LYS A 119 -1.58 21.51 1.16
CA LYS A 119 -1.49 22.66 0.24
C LYS A 119 -1.50 23.92 1.10
N THR A 120 -0.32 24.49 1.34
CA THR A 120 -0.21 25.85 1.90
C THR A 120 -0.94 26.78 0.94
N SER A 121 -2.05 27.33 1.42
CA SER A 121 -2.87 28.33 0.71
C SER A 121 -2.11 29.64 0.56
#